data_AF-A0A3D4NYT4-F1
#
_entry.id   AF-A0A3D4NYT4-F1
#
_cell.length_a   1.000
_cell.length_b   1.000
_cell.length_c   1.000
_cell.angle_alpha   90.00
_cell.angle_beta   90.00
_cell.angle_gamma   90.00
#
_symmetry.space_group_name_H-M   'P 1'
#
loop_
_entity.id
_entity.type
_entity.pdbx_description
1 polymer ?
#
loop_
_entity_poly.entity_id
_entity_poly.type
_entity_poly.pdbx_seq_one_letter_code
_entity_poly.pdbx_strand_id
1 'polypeptide(L)'
;KKLQAYLEKAKSEGTVMSLKDLAANCADSDNAAPLWKAAEALFITPDTEGKTLINQTINCFFSGRPLQQESREKLVPLIEQNRRALDLVFEAAGRPCFRYGDGRQRPNSIDPSDAVKMIFAIRLLGIQAVLQAEAGQVQAALDELRQGVQFIRKTIDEPFVINNLVALSNMKSLLNSLGQIIRGREMDPAILSAWKEELDLDAWRTRFWRCVETESALALETGLDVVHGKRGILGAEARGNRLFYWMIRPVQKHQIIWVQDMFKASDKMARMPYYQIKSLAKEKQAWRESAPWYYRLSGLLLADFQIVFLKEATLEAMMLTTKAGLACKIYKNETGHYPETLGALIPDILDEVPIDPFTGKPLTYKLQDGGVLIYSVGSNEKDDEGRGTYQITQLVMEKDDDWAWKEE
;
A
#
# COMPACT_ATOMS: atom_id res chain seq x y z
N LYS A 1 17.48 -27.66 22.04
CA LYS A 1 17.06 -28.86 21.29
C LYS A 1 15.94 -28.55 20.31
N LYS A 2 14.66 -28.34 20.73
CA LYS A 2 13.55 -28.03 19.79
C LYS A 2 13.81 -26.84 18.84
N LEU A 3 14.15 -25.66 19.38
CA LEU A 3 14.45 -24.48 18.54
C LEU A 3 15.63 -24.71 17.58
N GLN A 4 16.68 -25.40 18.03
CA GLN A 4 17.85 -25.66 17.18
C GLN A 4 17.51 -26.58 16.01
N ALA A 5 16.77 -27.67 16.28
CA ALA A 5 16.27 -28.55 15.23
C ALA A 5 15.33 -27.80 14.25
N TYR A 6 14.52 -26.86 14.75
CA TYR A 6 13.69 -26.00 13.91
C TYR A 6 14.55 -25.12 12.98
N LEU A 7 15.57 -24.44 13.52
CA LEU A 7 16.46 -23.58 12.74
C LEU A 7 17.25 -24.37 11.69
N GLU A 8 17.74 -25.57 12.03
CA GLU A 8 18.42 -26.46 11.10
C GLU A 8 17.50 -26.89 9.96
N LYS A 9 16.25 -27.26 10.27
CA LYS A 9 15.24 -27.59 9.27
C LYS A 9 14.90 -26.38 8.39
N ALA A 10 14.61 -25.22 8.98
CA ALA A 10 14.30 -23.99 8.23
C ALA A 10 15.44 -23.58 7.29
N LYS A 11 16.70 -23.69 7.75
CA LYS A 11 17.88 -23.45 6.91
C LYS A 11 17.98 -24.45 5.75
N SER A 12 17.69 -25.74 5.98
CA SER A 12 17.68 -26.75 4.90
C SER A 12 16.55 -26.55 3.88
N GLU A 13 15.45 -25.93 4.31
CA GLU A 13 14.32 -25.56 3.45
C GLU A 13 14.54 -24.23 2.69
N GLY A 14 15.70 -23.59 2.87
CA GLY A 14 16.00 -22.28 2.25
C GLY A 14 15.21 -21.12 2.84
N THR A 15 14.65 -21.26 4.05
CA THR A 15 13.96 -20.15 4.72
C THR A 15 14.95 -19.02 4.98
N VAL A 16 14.52 -17.78 4.73
CA VAL A 16 15.35 -16.61 5.01
C VAL A 16 15.49 -16.41 6.52
N MET A 17 16.72 -16.41 7.00
CA MET A 17 17.03 -16.40 8.44
C MET A 17 17.54 -15.05 8.93
N SER A 18 17.95 -14.16 8.02
CA SER A 18 18.51 -12.86 8.36
C SER A 18 18.03 -11.76 7.42
N LEU A 19 17.86 -10.55 7.97
CA LEU A 19 17.54 -9.35 7.20
C LEU A 19 18.63 -8.98 6.19
N LYS A 20 19.89 -9.33 6.49
CA LYS A 20 21.01 -9.08 5.59
C LYS A 20 20.89 -9.85 4.27
N ASP A 21 20.22 -11.00 4.30
CA ASP A 21 20.02 -11.84 3.12
C ASP A 21 18.94 -11.26 2.18
N LEU A 22 18.15 -10.28 2.65
CA LEU A 22 17.07 -9.62 1.90
C LEU A 22 17.44 -8.22 1.40
N ALA A 23 18.61 -7.71 1.79
CA ALA A 23 19.05 -6.39 1.41
C ALA A 23 19.51 -6.35 -0.06
N ALA A 24 18.60 -6.03 -1.00
CA ALA A 24 18.95 -5.54 -2.34
C ALA A 24 20.00 -4.40 -2.29
N ASN A 25 20.97 -4.47 -3.21
CA ASN A 25 22.01 -3.46 -3.37
C ASN A 25 21.45 -2.18 -3.98
N CYS A 26 21.76 -1.03 -3.39
CA CYS A 26 21.43 0.30 -3.90
C CYS A 26 22.63 1.21 -3.64
N ALA A 27 23.29 1.68 -4.71
CA ALA A 27 24.42 2.60 -4.58
C ALA A 27 23.93 3.99 -4.15
N ASP A 28 24.75 4.74 -3.43
CA ASP A 28 24.36 6.06 -2.91
C ASP A 28 23.96 7.05 -4.02
N SER A 29 24.61 6.98 -5.19
CA SER A 29 24.27 7.79 -6.38
C SER A 29 22.90 7.45 -6.95
N ASP A 30 22.46 6.20 -6.77
CA ASP A 30 21.26 5.63 -7.35
C ASP A 30 20.09 5.65 -6.37
N ASN A 31 20.37 6.01 -5.10
CA ASN A 31 19.40 6.01 -4.02
C ASN A 31 18.57 7.30 -4.02
N ALA A 32 17.26 7.15 -4.06
CA ALA A 32 16.25 8.20 -3.93
C ALA A 32 16.11 8.74 -2.51
N ALA A 33 16.50 7.98 -1.48
CA ALA A 33 16.23 8.33 -0.10
C ALA A 33 16.90 9.62 0.40
N PRO A 34 18.14 10.00 -0.01
CA PRO A 34 18.69 11.30 0.34
C PRO A 34 17.85 12.48 -0.15
N LEU A 35 17.25 12.37 -1.34
CA LEU A 35 16.35 13.38 -1.89
C LEU A 35 15.05 13.42 -1.10
N TRP A 36 14.49 12.26 -0.74
CA TRP A 36 13.32 12.20 0.14
C TRP A 36 13.62 12.78 1.54
N LYS A 37 14.77 12.50 2.15
CA LYS A 37 15.15 13.10 3.45
C LYS A 37 15.26 14.62 3.38
N ALA A 38 15.77 15.15 2.26
CA ALA A 38 15.77 16.59 2.03
C ALA A 38 14.33 17.13 1.88
N ALA A 39 13.46 16.44 1.14
CA ALA A 39 12.06 16.80 0.99
C ALA A 39 11.34 16.79 2.36
N GLU A 40 11.56 15.75 3.15
CA GLU A 40 10.98 15.55 4.48
C GLU A 40 11.39 16.64 5.47
N ALA A 41 12.65 17.09 5.41
CA ALA A 41 13.15 18.20 6.24
C ALA A 41 12.55 19.55 5.84
N LEU A 42 12.22 19.73 4.55
CA LEU A 42 11.60 20.95 4.03
C LEU A 42 10.08 20.93 4.10
N PHE A 43 9.46 19.76 4.27
CA PHE A 43 8.02 19.59 4.24
C PHE A 43 7.34 20.25 5.45
N ILE A 44 6.54 21.27 5.17
CA ILE A 44 5.73 21.96 6.16
C ILE A 44 4.47 21.14 6.36
N THR A 45 4.45 20.38 7.45
CA THR A 45 3.31 19.52 7.81
C THR A 45 2.07 20.39 8.06
N PRO A 46 0.95 20.15 7.36
CA PRO A 46 -0.28 20.88 7.59
C PRO A 46 -0.77 20.70 9.04
N ASP A 47 -1.43 21.72 9.58
CA ASP A 47 -2.10 21.64 10.87
C ASP A 47 -3.34 20.71 10.80
N THR A 48 -4.08 20.58 11.90
CA THR A 48 -5.25 19.68 11.96
C THR A 48 -6.33 20.05 10.93
N GLU A 49 -6.57 21.34 10.71
CA GLU A 49 -7.54 21.81 9.70
C GLU A 49 -7.04 21.48 8.29
N GLY A 50 -5.79 21.81 7.97
CA GLY A 50 -5.18 21.50 6.68
C GLY A 50 -5.16 20.00 6.37
N LYS A 51 -4.81 19.15 7.36
CA LYS A 51 -4.87 17.69 7.22
C LYS A 51 -6.29 17.20 6.91
N THR A 52 -7.28 17.76 7.60
CA THR A 52 -8.69 17.42 7.41
C THR A 52 -9.15 17.82 6.01
N LEU A 53 -8.81 19.04 5.57
CA LEU A 53 -9.13 19.54 4.25
C LEU A 53 -8.54 18.67 3.14
N ILE A 54 -7.23 18.34 3.22
CA ILE A 54 -6.56 17.47 2.26
C ILE A 54 -7.27 16.10 2.16
N ASN A 55 -7.60 15.49 3.31
CA ASN A 55 -8.27 14.20 3.33
C ASN A 55 -9.67 14.29 2.69
N GLN A 56 -10.45 15.31 3.04
CA GLN A 56 -11.76 15.56 2.44
C GLN A 56 -11.67 15.78 0.92
N THR A 57 -10.63 16.47 0.44
CA THR A 57 -10.39 16.66 -0.99
C THR A 57 -10.11 15.35 -1.70
N ILE A 58 -9.24 14.50 -1.16
CA ILE A 58 -9.00 13.16 -1.73
C ILE A 58 -10.30 12.32 -1.74
N ASN A 59 -11.14 12.45 -0.71
CA ASN A 59 -12.45 11.81 -0.67
C ASN A 59 -13.39 12.34 -1.75
N CYS A 60 -13.37 13.65 -2.00
CA CYS A 60 -14.16 14.25 -3.07
C CYS A 60 -13.75 13.67 -4.42
N PHE A 61 -12.45 13.52 -4.69
CA PHE A 61 -11.96 12.89 -5.92
C PHE A 61 -12.42 11.43 -6.05
N PHE A 62 -12.35 10.66 -4.96
CA PHE A 62 -12.90 9.31 -4.92
C PHE A 62 -14.39 9.27 -5.29
N SER A 63 -15.20 10.16 -4.71
CA SER A 63 -16.63 10.28 -5.03
C SER A 63 -16.91 10.99 -6.36
N GLY A 64 -15.89 11.43 -7.09
CA GLY A 64 -16.05 12.14 -8.36
C GLY A 64 -16.55 13.57 -8.29
N ARG A 65 -16.50 14.18 -7.12
CA ARG A 65 -16.97 15.56 -6.92
C ARG A 65 -15.84 16.53 -7.27
N PRO A 66 -16.13 17.60 -8.04
CA PRO A 66 -15.14 18.60 -8.38
C PRO A 66 -14.63 19.33 -7.13
N LEU A 67 -13.44 19.92 -7.24
CA LEU A 67 -12.87 20.70 -6.16
C LEU A 67 -13.66 22.00 -5.96
N GLN A 68 -14.10 22.26 -4.72
CA GLN A 68 -14.80 23.49 -4.37
C GLN A 68 -13.84 24.69 -4.35
N GLN A 69 -14.35 25.86 -4.71
CA GLN A 69 -13.56 27.10 -4.77
C GLN A 69 -12.92 27.46 -3.41
N GLU A 70 -13.67 27.30 -2.31
CA GLU A 70 -13.13 27.54 -0.96
C GLU A 70 -11.96 26.60 -0.63
N SER A 71 -12.06 25.32 -0.99
CA SER A 71 -10.97 24.36 -0.82
C SER A 71 -9.75 24.75 -1.64
N ARG A 72 -9.95 25.23 -2.88
CA ARG A 72 -8.86 25.69 -3.76
C ARG A 72 -8.09 26.86 -3.13
N GLU A 73 -8.80 27.86 -2.61
CA GLU A 73 -8.19 29.05 -1.99
C GLU A 73 -7.30 28.71 -0.79
N LYS A 74 -7.65 27.65 -0.05
CA LYS A 74 -6.84 27.15 1.08
C LYS A 74 -5.71 26.20 0.64
N LEU A 75 -5.92 25.39 -0.39
CA LEU A 75 -4.95 24.36 -0.82
C LEU A 75 -3.81 24.93 -1.67
N VAL A 76 -4.07 25.91 -2.53
CA VAL A 76 -3.03 26.49 -3.41
C VAL A 76 -1.86 27.08 -2.60
N PRO A 77 -2.08 27.89 -1.54
CA PRO A 77 -0.99 28.37 -0.69
C PRO A 77 -0.21 27.25 0.00
N LEU A 78 -0.90 26.18 0.45
CA LEU A 78 -0.25 25.04 1.11
C LEU A 78 0.65 24.26 0.15
N ILE A 79 0.23 24.12 -1.11
CA ILE A 79 1.02 23.51 -2.18
C ILE A 79 2.25 24.38 -2.47
N GLU A 80 2.06 25.69 -2.66
CA GLU A 80 3.17 26.59 -2.99
C GLU A 80 4.22 26.66 -1.86
N GLN A 81 3.78 26.66 -0.60
CA GLN A 81 4.68 26.58 0.56
C GLN A 81 5.52 25.29 0.59
N ASN A 82 5.00 24.20 0.04
CA ASN A 82 5.68 22.90 -0.02
C ASN A 82 6.32 22.60 -1.37
N ARG A 83 6.32 23.54 -2.32
CA ARG A 83 6.74 23.31 -3.71
C ARG A 83 8.12 22.68 -3.82
N ARG A 84 9.11 23.20 -3.07
CA ARG A 84 10.47 22.63 -3.11
C ARG A 84 10.53 21.20 -2.59
N ALA A 85 9.72 20.85 -1.59
CA ALA A 85 9.63 19.47 -1.11
C ALA A 85 9.01 18.54 -2.17
N LEU A 86 7.98 19.02 -2.89
CA LEU A 86 7.37 18.26 -4.00
C LEU A 86 8.33 18.10 -5.18
N ASP A 87 9.10 19.13 -5.54
CA ASP A 87 10.13 19.05 -6.59
C ASP A 87 11.16 17.96 -6.29
N LEU A 88 11.58 17.85 -5.03
CA LEU A 88 12.51 16.80 -4.59
C LEU A 88 11.91 15.39 -4.69
N VAL A 89 10.58 15.24 -4.57
CA VAL A 89 9.90 13.95 -4.83
C VAL A 89 10.00 13.59 -6.31
N PHE A 90 9.84 14.55 -7.22
CA PHE A 90 10.03 14.33 -8.65
C PHE A 90 11.49 13.99 -8.99
N GLU A 91 12.46 14.71 -8.42
CA GLU A 91 13.88 14.36 -8.55
C GLU A 91 14.17 12.94 -8.03
N ALA A 92 13.54 12.55 -6.92
CA ALA A 92 13.67 11.20 -6.34
C ALA A 92 13.02 10.11 -7.22
N ALA A 93 11.93 10.41 -7.93
CA ALA A 93 11.31 9.50 -8.88
C ALA A 93 12.26 9.09 -10.01
N GLY A 94 13.20 9.96 -10.40
CA GLY A 94 14.21 9.69 -11.42
C GLY A 94 15.35 8.78 -10.98
N ARG A 95 15.44 8.41 -9.69
CA ARG A 95 16.51 7.55 -9.17
C ARG A 95 16.19 6.06 -9.32
N PRO A 96 17.17 5.17 -9.58
CA PRO A 96 16.91 3.74 -9.77
C PRO A 96 16.30 3.02 -8.58
N CYS A 97 16.73 3.32 -7.35
CA CYS A 97 16.34 2.58 -6.14
C CYS A 97 16.04 3.51 -4.95
N PHE A 98 15.40 2.99 -3.91
CA PHE A 98 15.10 3.73 -2.67
C PHE A 98 15.48 2.90 -1.44
N ARG A 99 16.31 3.48 -0.57
CA ARG A 99 16.77 2.89 0.70
C ARG A 99 16.84 3.95 1.79
N TYR A 100 15.85 3.99 2.68
CA TYR A 100 15.69 5.01 3.71
C TYR A 100 16.71 4.90 4.85
N GLY A 101 17.00 3.67 5.29
CA GLY A 101 17.96 3.36 6.36
C GLY A 101 19.40 3.10 5.88
N ASP A 102 20.35 2.98 6.82
CA ASP A 102 21.78 2.76 6.51
C ASP A 102 22.13 1.32 6.05
N GLY A 103 21.14 0.44 5.93
CA GLY A 103 21.29 -0.97 5.52
C GLY A 103 22.21 -1.83 6.40
N ARG A 104 22.85 -1.26 7.43
CA ARG A 104 23.90 -1.88 8.25
C ARG A 104 23.49 -1.99 9.72
N GLN A 105 22.54 -1.19 10.16
CA GLN A 105 21.88 -1.28 11.46
C GLN A 105 20.53 -2.00 11.29
N ARG A 106 20.00 -2.56 12.39
CA ARG A 106 18.61 -3.03 12.41
C ARG A 106 17.76 -1.91 11.80
N PRO A 107 16.89 -2.20 10.82
CA PRO A 107 16.07 -1.17 10.20
C PRO A 107 15.30 -0.50 11.34
N ASN A 108 15.68 0.74 11.66
CA ASN A 108 14.76 1.61 12.35
C ASN A 108 13.64 1.76 11.33
N SER A 109 12.52 1.06 11.54
CA SER A 109 11.27 1.31 10.83
C SER A 109 11.09 2.82 10.73
N ILE A 110 10.67 3.33 9.57
CA ILE A 110 10.32 4.75 9.41
C ILE A 110 9.53 5.19 10.64
N ASP A 111 9.97 6.28 11.28
CA ASP A 111 9.23 6.83 12.42
C ASP A 111 7.80 7.12 11.94
N PRO A 112 6.75 6.67 12.68
CA PRO A 112 5.38 6.91 12.26
C PRO A 112 5.08 8.38 11.90
N SER A 113 5.77 9.34 12.53
CA SER A 113 5.64 10.76 12.22
C SER A 113 6.24 11.15 10.86
N ASP A 114 7.32 10.51 10.44
CA ASP A 114 7.94 10.71 9.12
C ASP A 114 7.13 10.04 8.00
N ALA A 115 6.57 8.86 8.27
CA ALA A 115 5.63 8.19 7.37
C ALA A 115 4.42 9.08 7.03
N VAL A 116 3.92 9.83 8.01
CA VAL A 116 2.80 10.77 7.82
C VAL A 116 3.18 11.91 6.87
N LYS A 117 4.41 12.43 6.93
CA LYS A 117 4.86 13.49 6.01
C LYS A 117 4.82 13.02 4.57
N MET A 118 5.29 11.80 4.28
CA MET A 118 5.20 11.20 2.95
C MET A 118 3.76 11.13 2.46
N ILE A 119 2.84 10.69 3.32
CA ILE A 119 1.42 10.61 2.96
C ILE A 119 0.86 11.97 2.54
N PHE A 120 1.12 13.02 3.32
CA PHE A 120 0.60 14.35 3.00
C PHE A 120 1.32 15.00 1.81
N ALA A 121 2.62 14.77 1.63
CA ALA A 121 3.35 15.25 0.45
C ALA A 121 2.76 14.68 -0.85
N ILE A 122 2.51 13.37 -0.89
CA ILE A 122 1.95 12.71 -2.07
C ILE A 122 0.49 13.10 -2.31
N ARG A 123 -0.30 13.31 -1.26
CA ARG A 123 -1.67 13.85 -1.42
C ARG A 123 -1.66 15.26 -1.99
N LEU A 124 -0.76 16.14 -1.52
CA LEU A 124 -0.63 17.49 -2.08
C LEU A 124 -0.18 17.45 -3.54
N LEU A 125 0.77 16.58 -3.90
CA LEU A 125 1.17 16.33 -5.28
C LEU A 125 -0.03 15.90 -6.15
N GLY A 126 -0.82 14.94 -5.69
CA GLY A 126 -2.03 14.50 -6.40
C GLY A 126 -3.08 15.60 -6.55
N ILE A 127 -3.23 16.49 -5.56
CA ILE A 127 -4.13 17.65 -5.63
C ILE A 127 -3.58 18.69 -6.62
N GLN A 128 -2.28 18.96 -6.60
CA GLN A 128 -1.60 19.86 -7.54
C GLN A 128 -1.84 19.41 -9.00
N ALA A 129 -1.67 18.12 -9.28
CA ALA A 129 -1.92 17.57 -10.62
C ALA A 129 -3.38 17.78 -11.06
N VAL A 130 -4.36 17.56 -10.17
CA VAL A 130 -5.78 17.83 -10.49
C VAL A 130 -6.00 19.32 -10.80
N LEU A 131 -5.43 20.22 -10.01
CA LEU A 131 -5.52 21.68 -10.23
C LEU A 131 -4.91 22.11 -11.57
N GLN A 132 -3.77 21.52 -11.96
CA GLN A 132 -3.13 21.76 -13.25
C GLN A 132 -3.99 21.26 -14.42
N ALA A 133 -4.59 20.07 -14.30
CA ALA A 133 -5.47 19.52 -15.32
C ALA A 133 -6.73 20.38 -15.51
N GLU A 134 -7.30 20.91 -14.42
CA GLU A 134 -8.42 21.87 -14.47
C GLU A 134 -8.03 23.22 -15.10
N ALA A 135 -6.76 23.62 -14.98
CA ALA A 135 -6.21 24.79 -15.66
C ALA A 135 -5.87 24.53 -17.15
N GLY A 136 -6.21 23.35 -17.68
CA GLY A 136 -5.98 22.95 -19.07
C GLY A 136 -4.62 22.28 -19.34
N GLN A 137 -3.78 22.10 -18.33
CA GLN A 137 -2.44 21.49 -18.46
C GLN A 137 -2.50 19.97 -18.20
N VAL A 138 -3.39 19.27 -18.91
CA VAL A 138 -3.71 17.85 -18.65
C VAL A 138 -2.50 16.94 -18.81
N GLN A 139 -1.70 17.12 -19.86
CA GLN A 139 -0.51 16.28 -20.10
C GLN A 139 0.52 16.43 -18.97
N ALA A 140 0.83 17.68 -18.59
CA ALA A 140 1.77 17.96 -17.50
C ALA A 140 1.29 17.36 -16.16
N ALA A 141 0.00 17.50 -15.86
CA ALA A 141 -0.62 16.91 -14.68
C ALA A 141 -0.46 15.38 -14.62
N LEU A 142 -0.64 14.70 -15.75
CA LEU A 142 -0.46 13.25 -15.84
C LEU A 142 1.02 12.85 -15.72
N ASP A 143 1.95 13.62 -16.29
CA ASP A 143 3.37 13.34 -16.16
C ASP A 143 3.87 13.52 -14.71
N GLU A 144 3.38 14.54 -14.00
CA GLU A 144 3.64 14.72 -12.56
C GLU A 144 3.08 13.56 -11.74
N LEU A 145 1.83 13.17 -12.00
CA LEU A 145 1.19 12.07 -11.27
C LEU A 145 1.92 10.74 -11.52
N ARG A 146 2.41 10.50 -12.74
CA ARG A 146 3.21 9.31 -13.09
C ARG A 146 4.53 9.30 -12.34
N GLN A 147 5.21 10.44 -12.20
CA GLN A 147 6.43 10.52 -11.38
C GLN A 147 6.14 10.19 -9.91
N GLY A 148 4.99 10.65 -9.39
CA GLY A 148 4.51 10.24 -8.06
C GLY A 148 4.36 8.72 -7.94
N VAL A 149 3.72 8.07 -8.91
CA VAL A 149 3.59 6.59 -8.93
C VAL A 149 4.96 5.91 -9.01
N GLN A 150 5.87 6.38 -9.85
CA GLN A 150 7.23 5.85 -9.98
C GLN A 150 8.01 5.95 -8.68
N PHE A 151 7.88 7.06 -7.96
CA PHE A 151 8.48 7.21 -6.63
C PHE A 151 7.93 6.17 -5.65
N ILE A 152 6.61 5.99 -5.58
CA ILE A 152 5.97 5.01 -4.69
C ILE A 152 6.36 3.57 -5.04
N ARG A 153 6.50 3.23 -6.32
CA ARG A 153 6.97 1.90 -6.76
C ARG A 153 8.37 1.57 -6.25
N LYS A 154 9.20 2.57 -5.93
CA LYS A 154 10.53 2.38 -5.35
C LYS A 154 10.48 2.26 -3.84
N THR A 155 9.60 3.01 -3.16
CA THR A 155 9.51 2.96 -1.70
C THR A 155 9.02 1.59 -1.19
N ILE A 156 8.23 0.87 -2.00
CA ILE A 156 7.80 -0.50 -1.71
C ILE A 156 8.92 -1.56 -1.92
N ASP A 157 10.04 -1.21 -2.56
CA ASP A 157 11.21 -2.10 -2.61
C ASP A 157 11.90 -2.23 -1.23
N GLU A 158 11.57 -1.35 -0.29
CA GLU A 158 11.85 -1.56 1.12
C GLU A 158 10.83 -2.54 1.70
N PRO A 159 11.25 -3.77 2.05
CA PRO A 159 10.30 -4.85 2.25
C PRO A 159 9.78 -4.90 3.70
N PHE A 160 9.38 -3.77 4.28
CA PHE A 160 8.75 -3.73 5.60
C PHE A 160 7.26 -3.45 5.48
N VAL A 161 6.46 -4.01 6.39
CA VAL A 161 5.00 -3.81 6.35
C VAL A 161 4.63 -2.34 6.49
N ILE A 162 5.36 -1.56 7.30
CA ILE A 162 5.10 -0.12 7.44
C ILE A 162 5.31 0.64 6.12
N ASN A 163 6.39 0.35 5.39
CA ASN A 163 6.68 0.93 4.07
C ASN A 163 5.58 0.57 3.07
N ASN A 164 5.16 -0.69 3.06
CA ASN A 164 4.08 -1.18 2.22
C ASN A 164 2.75 -0.47 2.51
N LEU A 165 2.37 -0.29 3.79
CA LEU A 165 1.15 0.43 4.16
C LEU A 165 1.18 1.91 3.74
N VAL A 166 2.34 2.57 3.85
CA VAL A 166 2.53 3.95 3.38
C VAL A 166 2.43 4.03 1.87
N ALA A 167 3.13 3.14 1.14
CA ALA A 167 3.07 3.04 -0.31
C ALA A 167 1.63 2.80 -0.80
N LEU A 168 0.90 1.92 -0.12
CA LEU A 168 -0.50 1.63 -0.41
C LEU A 168 -1.38 2.88 -0.26
N SER A 169 -1.28 3.59 0.87
CA SER A 169 -2.04 4.83 1.11
C SER A 169 -1.75 5.89 0.03
N ASN A 170 -0.50 6.00 -0.39
CA ASN A 170 -0.06 6.93 -1.41
C ASN A 170 -0.59 6.54 -2.80
N MET A 171 -0.49 5.26 -3.17
CA MET A 171 -1.00 4.76 -4.44
C MET A 171 -2.52 4.97 -4.54
N LYS A 172 -3.29 4.70 -3.47
CA LYS A 172 -4.74 5.00 -3.42
C LYS A 172 -5.03 6.47 -3.70
N SER A 173 -4.26 7.37 -3.09
CA SER A 173 -4.45 8.82 -3.26
C SER A 173 -4.14 9.26 -4.70
N LEU A 174 -3.08 8.71 -5.31
CA LEU A 174 -2.71 8.99 -6.70
C LEU A 174 -3.74 8.45 -7.69
N LEU A 175 -4.29 7.25 -7.46
CA LEU A 175 -5.36 6.67 -8.29
C LEU A 175 -6.64 7.52 -8.25
N ASN A 176 -7.02 8.03 -7.08
CA ASN A 176 -8.17 8.95 -6.96
C ASN A 176 -7.92 10.24 -7.77
N SER A 177 -6.73 10.82 -7.68
CA SER A 177 -6.33 11.97 -8.48
C SER A 177 -6.34 11.67 -9.98
N LEU A 178 -5.84 10.50 -10.41
CA LEU A 178 -5.87 10.05 -11.81
C LEU A 178 -7.32 9.99 -12.32
N GLY A 179 -8.21 9.37 -11.55
CA GLY A 179 -9.63 9.31 -11.85
C GLY A 179 -10.25 10.69 -12.03
N GLN A 180 -9.91 11.64 -11.15
CA GLN A 180 -10.41 13.02 -11.26
C GLN A 180 -9.85 13.77 -12.49
N ILE A 181 -8.60 13.50 -12.89
CA ILE A 181 -7.99 14.09 -14.09
C ILE A 181 -8.59 13.51 -15.37
N ILE A 182 -8.93 12.23 -15.41
CA ILE A 182 -9.43 11.58 -16.64
C ILE A 182 -10.95 11.76 -16.83
N ARG A 183 -11.69 11.86 -15.72
CA ARG A 183 -13.15 11.95 -15.73
C ARG A 183 -13.67 13.08 -16.62
N GLY A 184 -14.63 12.74 -17.48
CA GLY A 184 -15.30 13.71 -18.35
C GLY A 184 -14.40 14.38 -19.40
N ARG A 185 -13.15 13.95 -19.56
CA ARG A 185 -12.23 14.45 -20.58
C ARG A 185 -12.04 13.42 -21.69
N GLU A 186 -11.98 13.90 -22.93
CA GLU A 186 -11.45 13.13 -24.05
C GLU A 186 -9.93 13.03 -23.90
N MET A 187 -9.41 11.81 -24.00
CA MET A 187 -8.01 11.49 -23.75
C MET A 187 -7.45 10.72 -24.93
N ASP A 188 -6.19 10.96 -25.28
CA ASP A 188 -5.50 10.15 -26.29
C ASP A 188 -5.44 8.67 -25.82
N PRO A 189 -5.91 7.70 -26.64
CA PRO A 189 -5.79 6.27 -26.34
C PRO A 189 -4.37 5.83 -25.96
N ALA A 190 -3.32 6.44 -26.54
CA ALA A 190 -1.94 6.12 -26.21
C ALA A 190 -1.59 6.49 -24.75
N ILE A 191 -2.11 7.61 -24.25
CA ILE A 191 -1.92 8.04 -22.86
C ILE A 191 -2.65 7.07 -21.92
N LEU A 192 -3.89 6.71 -22.24
CA LEU A 192 -4.69 5.75 -21.46
C LEU A 192 -4.02 4.38 -21.41
N SER A 193 -3.49 3.90 -22.54
CA SER A 193 -2.77 2.64 -22.65
C SER A 193 -1.49 2.66 -21.81
N ALA A 194 -0.68 3.72 -21.90
CA ALA A 194 0.52 3.87 -21.08
C ALA A 194 0.21 3.88 -19.57
N TRP A 195 -0.90 4.48 -19.15
CA TRP A 195 -1.35 4.43 -17.75
C TRP A 195 -1.88 3.06 -17.34
N LYS A 196 -2.57 2.33 -18.22
CA LYS A 196 -3.00 0.94 -17.97
C LYS A 196 -1.78 0.05 -17.70
N GLU A 197 -0.72 0.18 -18.49
CA GLU A 197 0.53 -0.58 -18.30
C GLU A 197 1.30 -0.19 -17.04
N GLU A 198 1.20 1.08 -16.59
CA GLU A 198 1.82 1.53 -15.34
C GLU A 198 1.23 0.82 -14.10
N LEU A 199 -0.03 0.36 -14.18
CA LEU A 199 -0.74 -0.33 -13.09
C LEU A 199 -0.43 -1.84 -13.01
N ASP A 200 0.85 -2.18 -12.85
CA ASP A 200 1.34 -3.56 -12.77
C ASP A 200 1.01 -4.22 -11.41
N LEU A 201 -0.02 -5.07 -11.43
CA LEU A 201 -0.52 -5.79 -10.24
C LEU A 201 0.42 -6.90 -9.79
N ASP A 202 1.04 -7.62 -10.71
CA ASP A 202 1.91 -8.75 -10.37
C ASP A 202 3.20 -8.27 -9.73
N ALA A 203 3.75 -7.16 -10.23
CA ALA A 203 4.88 -6.51 -9.60
C ALA A 203 4.53 -5.91 -8.22
N TRP A 204 3.29 -5.46 -8.00
CA TRP A 204 2.83 -5.03 -6.68
C TRP A 204 2.72 -6.21 -5.71
N ARG A 205 1.97 -7.26 -6.10
CA ARG A 205 1.79 -8.49 -5.30
C ARG A 205 3.14 -9.08 -4.90
N THR A 206 4.06 -9.24 -5.85
CA THR A 206 5.40 -9.81 -5.60
C THR A 206 6.16 -9.06 -4.49
N ARG A 207 6.02 -7.72 -4.41
CA ARG A 207 6.67 -6.92 -3.37
C ARG A 207 5.99 -7.04 -2.02
N PHE A 208 4.66 -7.12 -2.00
CA PHE A 208 3.94 -7.40 -0.77
C PHE A 208 4.36 -8.75 -0.17
N TRP A 209 4.58 -9.79 -0.99
CA TRP A 209 5.04 -11.10 -0.50
C TRP A 209 6.42 -11.00 0.19
N ARG A 210 7.34 -10.22 -0.39
CA ARG A 210 8.66 -9.93 0.21
C ARG A 210 8.56 -9.24 1.57
N CYS A 211 7.50 -8.45 1.80
CA CYS A 211 7.26 -7.84 3.10
C CYS A 211 6.98 -8.90 4.17
N VAL A 212 6.18 -9.93 3.84
CA VAL A 212 5.90 -11.04 4.76
C VAL A 212 7.17 -11.84 5.08
N GLU A 213 8.00 -12.11 4.08
CA GLU A 213 9.30 -12.79 4.26
C GLU A 213 10.24 -11.98 5.16
N THR A 214 10.31 -10.66 4.97
CA THR A 214 11.18 -9.77 5.77
C THR A 214 10.71 -9.65 7.21
N GLU A 215 9.41 -9.48 7.45
CA GLU A 215 8.85 -9.46 8.80
C GLU A 215 9.08 -10.80 9.52
N SER A 216 9.03 -11.92 8.79
CA SER A 216 9.38 -13.23 9.33
C SER A 216 10.84 -13.30 9.81
N ALA A 217 11.77 -12.81 8.97
CA ALA A 217 13.19 -12.74 9.31
C ALA A 217 13.45 -11.77 10.48
N LEU A 218 12.81 -10.60 10.48
CA LEU A 218 12.89 -9.61 11.58
C LEU A 218 12.41 -10.19 12.91
N ALA A 219 11.27 -10.89 12.90
CA ALA A 219 10.72 -11.55 14.08
C ALA A 219 11.64 -12.67 14.59
N LEU A 220 12.24 -13.44 13.68
CA LEU A 220 13.20 -14.50 14.04
C LEU A 220 14.45 -13.91 14.68
N GLU A 221 15.12 -12.96 14.03
CA GLU A 221 16.32 -12.30 14.55
C GLU A 221 16.06 -11.63 15.90
N THR A 222 14.93 -10.94 16.03
CA THR A 222 14.51 -10.29 17.29
C THR A 222 14.28 -11.31 18.40
N GLY A 223 13.56 -12.40 18.12
CA GLY A 223 13.36 -13.47 19.09
C GLY A 223 14.67 -14.13 19.53
N LEU A 224 15.58 -14.42 18.59
CA LEU A 224 16.89 -14.99 18.89
C LEU A 224 17.76 -14.06 19.74
N ASP A 225 17.79 -12.77 19.41
CA ASP A 225 18.54 -11.78 20.18
C ASP A 225 18.03 -11.65 21.62
N VAL A 226 16.71 -11.71 21.81
CA VAL A 226 16.08 -11.74 23.13
C VAL A 226 16.49 -12.99 23.92
N VAL A 227 16.51 -14.17 23.29
CA VAL A 227 16.99 -15.42 23.92
C VAL A 227 18.48 -15.31 24.33
N HIS A 228 19.29 -14.66 23.50
CA HIS A 228 20.70 -14.36 23.78
C HIS A 228 20.91 -13.26 24.83
N GLY A 229 19.85 -12.60 25.29
CA GLY A 229 19.89 -11.61 26.36
C GLY A 229 20.12 -10.18 25.90
N LYS A 230 20.03 -9.89 24.59
CA LYS A 230 20.06 -8.54 24.04
C LYS A 230 18.69 -7.87 24.23
N ARG A 231 18.46 -7.35 25.44
CA ARG A 231 17.17 -6.78 25.87
C ARG A 231 16.88 -5.36 25.36
N GLY A 232 17.90 -4.62 24.92
CA GLY A 232 17.74 -3.26 24.40
C GLY A 232 16.86 -3.17 23.13
N ILE A 233 16.50 -4.31 22.54
CA ILE A 233 15.67 -4.44 21.35
C ILE A 233 14.17 -4.42 21.67
N LEU A 234 13.76 -4.79 22.88
CA LEU A 234 12.34 -4.86 23.28
C LEU A 234 11.74 -3.48 23.62
N GLY A 235 12.53 -2.39 23.59
CA GLY A 235 12.04 -1.04 23.85
C GLY A 235 11.20 -0.91 25.13
N ALA A 236 10.09 -0.17 25.05
CA ALA A 236 9.12 0.03 26.13
C ALA A 236 8.39 -1.25 26.56
N GLU A 237 8.52 -2.35 25.79
CA GLU A 237 7.83 -3.62 26.01
C GLU A 237 8.58 -4.53 26.97
N ALA A 238 9.79 -4.14 27.38
CA ALA A 238 10.60 -4.91 28.29
C ALA A 238 10.02 -4.92 29.73
N ARG A 239 9.30 -5.99 30.11
CA ARG A 239 8.62 -6.09 31.41
C ARG A 239 9.46 -6.62 32.58
N GLY A 240 10.75 -6.86 32.41
CA GLY A 240 11.55 -7.53 33.45
C GLY A 240 13.06 -7.37 33.36
N ASN A 241 13.72 -7.75 34.46
CA ASN A 241 15.18 -7.72 34.57
C ASN A 241 15.83 -8.93 33.86
N ARG A 242 17.16 -9.01 33.89
CA ARG A 242 17.93 -10.08 33.23
C ARG A 242 17.53 -11.47 33.74
N LEU A 243 17.24 -11.59 35.04
CA LEU A 243 16.85 -12.83 35.69
C LEU A 243 15.47 -13.29 35.22
N PHE A 244 14.50 -12.37 35.14
CA PHE A 244 13.17 -12.65 34.59
C PHE A 244 13.25 -13.26 33.18
N TYR A 245 13.98 -12.60 32.28
CA TYR A 245 14.14 -13.09 30.91
C TYR A 245 14.90 -14.40 30.82
N TRP A 246 15.87 -14.62 31.70
CA TRP A 246 16.55 -15.91 31.81
C TRP A 246 15.57 -17.02 32.24
N MET A 247 14.69 -16.76 33.21
CA MET A 247 13.68 -17.72 33.68
C MET A 247 12.67 -18.07 32.57
N ILE A 248 12.24 -17.10 31.77
CA ILE A 248 11.28 -17.34 30.68
C ILE A 248 11.91 -17.78 29.35
N ARG A 249 13.22 -18.06 29.30
CA ARG A 249 13.90 -18.55 28.09
C ARG A 249 13.22 -19.74 27.41
N PRO A 250 12.73 -20.77 28.12
CA PRO A 250 12.01 -21.87 27.48
C PRO A 250 10.74 -21.39 26.76
N VAL A 251 10.01 -20.44 27.37
CA VAL A 251 8.83 -19.80 26.78
C VAL A 251 9.21 -19.04 25.51
N GLN A 252 10.26 -18.22 25.55
CA GLN A 252 10.75 -17.46 24.39
C GLN A 252 11.12 -18.38 23.23
N LYS A 253 11.86 -19.46 23.49
CA LYS A 253 12.26 -20.42 22.45
C LYS A 253 11.06 -21.11 21.80
N HIS A 254 10.03 -21.42 22.60
CA HIS A 254 8.80 -22.02 22.08
C HIS A 254 7.98 -21.01 21.28
N GLN A 255 7.89 -19.77 21.76
CA GLN A 255 7.21 -18.69 21.07
C GLN A 255 7.84 -18.38 19.71
N ILE A 256 9.18 -18.37 19.59
CA ILE A 256 9.85 -18.19 18.29
C ILE A 256 9.34 -19.20 17.25
N ILE A 257 9.28 -20.48 17.61
CA ILE A 257 8.77 -21.53 16.71
C ILE A 257 7.32 -21.23 16.32
N TRP A 258 6.47 -20.95 17.31
CA TRP A 258 5.06 -20.65 17.09
C TRP A 258 4.85 -19.44 16.15
N VAL A 259 5.63 -18.38 16.35
CA VAL A 259 5.60 -17.18 15.50
C VAL A 259 6.06 -17.49 14.08
N GLN A 260 7.13 -18.27 13.92
CA GLN A 260 7.60 -18.64 12.60
C GLN A 260 6.59 -19.53 11.85
N ASP A 261 5.87 -20.41 12.54
CA ASP A 261 4.78 -21.18 11.94
C ASP A 261 3.60 -20.27 11.51
N MET A 262 3.31 -19.19 12.25
CA MET A 262 2.37 -18.14 11.80
C MET A 262 2.82 -17.50 10.49
N PHE A 263 4.10 -17.18 10.38
CA PHE A 263 4.67 -16.54 9.20
C PHE A 263 4.66 -17.49 8.00
N LYS A 264 4.96 -18.77 8.18
CA LYS A 264 4.81 -19.79 7.13
C LYS A 264 3.37 -19.88 6.61
N ALA A 265 2.37 -19.76 7.49
CA ALA A 265 0.98 -19.70 7.06
C ALA A 265 0.66 -18.38 6.33
N SER A 266 1.21 -17.26 6.79
CA SER A 266 0.99 -15.94 6.19
C SER A 266 1.67 -15.80 4.82
N ASP A 267 2.85 -16.36 4.60
CA ASP A 267 3.53 -16.40 3.28
C ASP A 267 2.69 -17.19 2.26
N LYS A 268 2.17 -18.36 2.64
CA LYS A 268 1.25 -19.12 1.78
C LYS A 268 0.02 -18.30 1.41
N MET A 269 -0.57 -17.60 2.38
CA MET A 269 -1.74 -16.74 2.16
C MET A 269 -1.42 -15.55 1.25
N ALA A 270 -0.23 -14.95 1.38
CA ALA A 270 0.16 -13.81 0.55
C ALA A 270 0.21 -14.15 -0.95
N ARG A 271 0.45 -15.42 -1.28
CA ARG A 271 0.49 -15.94 -2.66
C ARG A 271 -0.88 -16.37 -3.19
N MET A 272 -1.95 -16.21 -2.40
CA MET A 272 -3.32 -16.58 -2.78
C MET A 272 -4.18 -15.33 -2.98
N PRO A 273 -5.20 -15.38 -3.86
CA PRO A 273 -6.17 -14.31 -3.96
C PRO A 273 -6.92 -14.04 -2.64
N TYR A 274 -7.27 -12.78 -2.39
CA TYR A 274 -7.85 -12.37 -1.11
C TYR A 274 -9.16 -13.12 -0.77
N TYR A 275 -10.06 -13.31 -1.73
CA TYR A 275 -11.32 -14.04 -1.54
C TYR A 275 -11.11 -15.49 -1.04
N GLN A 276 -9.98 -16.12 -1.35
CA GLN A 276 -9.65 -17.47 -0.86
C GLN A 276 -9.19 -17.43 0.60
N ILE A 277 -8.32 -16.48 0.95
CA ILE A 277 -7.76 -16.38 2.31
C ILE A 277 -8.74 -15.79 3.31
N LYS A 278 -9.74 -15.02 2.86
CA LYS A 278 -10.81 -14.52 3.73
C LYS A 278 -11.53 -15.66 4.45
N SER A 279 -11.78 -16.77 3.77
CA SER A 279 -12.40 -17.96 4.36
C SER A 279 -11.55 -18.54 5.51
N LEU A 280 -10.23 -18.43 5.39
CA LEU A 280 -9.24 -18.87 6.39
C LEU A 280 -9.01 -17.84 7.51
N ALA A 281 -9.57 -16.63 7.40
CA ALA A 281 -9.35 -15.56 8.38
C ALA A 281 -9.87 -15.94 9.78
N LYS A 282 -11.00 -16.65 9.86
CA LYS A 282 -11.54 -17.15 11.15
C LYS A 282 -10.62 -18.17 11.80
N GLU A 283 -10.04 -19.08 11.03
CA GLU A 283 -9.08 -20.08 11.52
C GLU A 283 -7.81 -19.40 12.02
N LYS A 284 -7.33 -18.37 11.32
CA LYS A 284 -6.15 -17.59 11.73
C LYS A 284 -6.41 -16.78 13.00
N GLN A 285 -7.58 -16.16 13.11
CA GLN A 285 -7.98 -15.44 14.32
C GLN A 285 -8.06 -16.40 15.50
N ALA A 286 -8.71 -17.56 15.34
CA ALA A 286 -8.77 -18.60 16.37
C ALA A 286 -7.37 -19.10 16.75
N TRP A 287 -6.46 -19.26 15.79
CA TRP A 287 -5.07 -19.64 16.05
C TRP A 287 -4.34 -18.59 16.90
N ARG A 288 -4.52 -17.29 16.61
CA ARG A 288 -3.97 -16.20 17.42
C ARG A 288 -4.57 -16.13 18.82
N GLU A 289 -5.88 -16.29 18.94
CA GLU A 289 -6.57 -16.32 20.23
C GLU A 289 -6.17 -17.55 21.06
N SER A 290 -5.79 -18.65 20.40
CA SER A 290 -5.22 -19.84 21.05
C SER A 290 -3.79 -19.65 21.58
N ALA A 291 -3.17 -18.49 21.32
CA ALA A 291 -1.83 -18.19 21.83
C ALA A 291 -1.79 -18.34 23.36
N PRO A 292 -0.91 -19.19 23.90
CA PRO A 292 -0.78 -19.35 25.34
C PRO A 292 -0.55 -18.01 26.04
N TRP A 293 -1.26 -17.75 27.13
CA TRP A 293 -1.23 -16.48 27.87
C TRP A 293 0.19 -16.04 28.24
N TYR A 294 1.08 -17.00 28.50
CA TYR A 294 2.46 -16.76 28.91
C TYR A 294 3.36 -16.22 27.78
N TYR A 295 2.94 -16.25 26.51
CA TYR A 295 3.65 -15.55 25.44
C TYR A 295 3.64 -14.04 25.64
N ARG A 296 2.61 -13.49 26.29
CA ARG A 296 2.54 -12.07 26.65
C ARG A 296 3.67 -11.65 27.62
N LEU A 297 4.30 -12.60 28.30
CA LEU A 297 5.44 -12.33 29.21
C LEU A 297 6.73 -12.00 28.46
N SER A 298 6.84 -12.38 27.19
CA SER A 298 8.05 -12.19 26.39
C SER A 298 8.25 -10.76 25.88
N GLY A 299 7.16 -9.99 25.74
CA GLY A 299 7.16 -8.71 25.05
C GLY A 299 7.40 -8.79 23.54
N LEU A 300 7.35 -9.97 22.90
CA LEU A 300 7.51 -10.09 21.45
C LEU A 300 6.18 -9.74 20.75
N LEU A 301 6.07 -8.54 20.17
CA LEU A 301 4.94 -8.14 19.33
C LEU A 301 4.82 -8.98 18.06
N LEU A 302 3.58 -9.10 17.59
CA LEU A 302 3.25 -9.76 16.33
C LEU A 302 2.51 -8.79 15.43
N ALA A 303 2.98 -8.64 14.20
CA ALA A 303 2.27 -7.86 13.20
C ALA A 303 0.92 -8.50 12.88
N ASP A 304 -0.14 -7.69 12.84
CA ASP A 304 -1.44 -8.11 12.36
C ASP A 304 -1.54 -8.07 10.83
N PHE A 305 -1.19 -9.20 10.19
CA PHE A 305 -1.33 -9.32 8.74
C PHE A 305 -2.77 -9.35 8.22
N GLN A 306 -3.79 -9.60 9.04
CA GLN A 306 -5.18 -9.65 8.53
C GLN A 306 -5.59 -8.29 7.96
N ILE A 307 -5.28 -7.22 8.69
CA ILE A 307 -5.57 -5.86 8.21
C ILE A 307 -4.71 -5.52 7.00
N VAL A 308 -3.46 -5.97 6.96
CA VAL A 308 -2.58 -5.73 5.79
C VAL A 308 -3.14 -6.41 4.54
N PHE A 309 -3.54 -7.68 4.62
CA PHE A 309 -4.18 -8.39 3.50
C PHE A 309 -5.46 -7.70 3.02
N LEU A 310 -6.28 -7.20 3.95
CA LEU A 310 -7.48 -6.44 3.62
C LEU A 310 -7.12 -5.17 2.83
N LYS A 311 -6.13 -4.40 3.30
CA LYS A 311 -5.68 -3.19 2.62
C LYS A 311 -5.13 -3.49 1.23
N GLU A 312 -4.32 -4.54 1.08
CA GLU A 312 -3.83 -5.01 -0.22
C GLU A 312 -4.97 -5.31 -1.20
N ALA A 313 -5.97 -6.07 -0.75
CA ALA A 313 -7.15 -6.37 -1.55
C ALA A 313 -7.92 -5.10 -1.97
N THR A 314 -7.99 -4.11 -1.09
CA THR A 314 -8.57 -2.80 -1.41
C THR A 314 -7.80 -2.09 -2.52
N LEU A 315 -6.47 -2.01 -2.44
CA LEU A 315 -5.68 -1.37 -3.50
C LEU A 315 -5.75 -2.16 -4.81
N GLU A 316 -5.70 -3.50 -4.75
CA GLU A 316 -5.87 -4.36 -5.92
C GLU A 316 -7.21 -4.09 -6.62
N ALA A 317 -8.31 -3.99 -5.86
CA ALA A 317 -9.61 -3.62 -6.40
C ALA A 317 -9.60 -2.23 -7.07
N MET A 318 -8.91 -1.24 -6.48
CA MET A 318 -8.78 0.09 -7.07
C MET A 318 -7.97 0.08 -8.38
N MET A 319 -6.87 -0.68 -8.42
CA MET A 319 -6.05 -0.80 -9.62
C MET A 319 -6.80 -1.52 -10.74
N LEU A 320 -7.53 -2.59 -10.41
CA LEU A 320 -8.35 -3.34 -11.38
C LEU A 320 -9.52 -2.50 -11.93
N THR A 321 -10.24 -1.79 -11.07
CA THR A 321 -11.34 -0.90 -11.51
C THR A 321 -10.82 0.26 -12.35
N THR A 322 -9.65 0.83 -11.99
CA THR A 322 -8.97 1.86 -12.80
C THR A 322 -8.57 1.30 -14.16
N LYS A 323 -7.89 0.14 -14.22
CA LYS A 323 -7.50 -0.52 -15.49
C LYS A 323 -8.71 -0.77 -16.39
N ALA A 324 -9.80 -1.30 -15.83
CA ALA A 324 -11.04 -1.53 -16.56
C ALA A 324 -11.66 -0.21 -17.08
N GLY A 325 -11.65 0.85 -16.27
CA GLY A 325 -12.14 2.18 -16.65
C GLY A 325 -11.33 2.80 -17.80
N LEU A 326 -9.99 2.71 -17.73
CA LEU A 326 -9.11 3.14 -18.82
C LEU A 326 -9.38 2.35 -20.11
N ALA A 327 -9.53 1.02 -19.99
CA ALA A 327 -9.84 0.15 -21.13
C ALA A 327 -11.18 0.50 -21.79
N CYS A 328 -12.23 0.76 -20.98
CA CYS A 328 -13.52 1.22 -21.50
C CYS A 328 -13.42 2.56 -22.24
N LYS A 329 -12.57 3.50 -21.77
CA LYS A 329 -12.35 4.77 -22.49
C LYS A 329 -11.58 4.56 -23.80
N ILE A 330 -10.57 3.68 -23.83
CA ILE A 330 -9.86 3.31 -25.08
C ILE A 330 -10.88 2.78 -26.10
N TYR A 331 -11.71 1.81 -25.69
CA TYR A 331 -12.76 1.24 -26.53
C TYR A 331 -13.75 2.31 -27.04
N LYS A 332 -14.19 3.22 -26.17
CA LYS A 332 -15.09 4.32 -26.55
C LYS A 332 -14.45 5.26 -27.58
N ASN A 333 -13.16 5.56 -27.45
CA ASN A 333 -12.46 6.40 -28.43
C ASN A 333 -12.37 5.73 -29.80
N GLU A 334 -12.25 4.41 -29.84
CA GLU A 334 -12.12 3.64 -31.09
C GLU A 334 -13.47 3.36 -31.77
N THR A 335 -14.53 3.13 -30.99
CA THR A 335 -15.84 2.68 -31.50
C THR A 335 -16.95 3.72 -31.40
N GLY A 336 -16.72 4.82 -30.67
CA GLY A 336 -17.69 5.87 -30.41
C GLY A 336 -18.68 5.57 -29.28
N HIS A 337 -18.67 4.36 -28.70
CA HIS A 337 -19.56 3.98 -27.60
C HIS A 337 -18.82 3.13 -26.55
N TYR A 338 -19.33 3.10 -25.32
CA TYR A 338 -18.79 2.19 -24.30
C TYR A 338 -19.14 0.72 -24.64
N PRO A 339 -18.34 -0.26 -24.18
CA PRO A 339 -18.61 -1.67 -24.46
C PRO A 339 -19.90 -2.14 -23.76
N GLU A 340 -20.61 -3.12 -24.33
CA GLU A 340 -21.81 -3.67 -23.67
C GLU A 340 -21.45 -4.49 -22.42
N THR A 341 -20.26 -5.09 -22.39
CA THR A 341 -19.72 -5.88 -21.26
C THR A 341 -18.21 -5.72 -21.18
N LEU A 342 -17.61 -6.01 -20.01
CA LEU A 342 -16.14 -6.05 -19.88
C LEU A 342 -15.50 -7.13 -20.78
N GLY A 343 -16.24 -8.17 -21.16
CA GLY A 343 -15.74 -9.21 -22.08
C GLY A 343 -15.48 -8.71 -23.49
N ALA A 344 -16.11 -7.62 -23.92
CA ALA A 344 -15.89 -7.02 -25.24
C ALA A 344 -14.52 -6.32 -25.37
N LEU A 345 -13.79 -6.16 -24.25
CA LEU A 345 -12.44 -5.56 -24.22
C LEU A 345 -11.33 -6.59 -24.51
N ILE A 346 -11.67 -7.86 -24.68
CA ILE A 346 -10.73 -8.98 -24.83
C ILE A 346 -10.75 -9.48 -26.29
N PRO A 347 -9.59 -9.85 -26.87
CA PRO A 347 -8.24 -9.80 -26.28
C PRO A 347 -7.50 -8.48 -26.53
N ASP A 348 -8.14 -7.53 -27.21
CA ASP A 348 -7.43 -6.40 -27.84
C ASP A 348 -6.94 -5.34 -26.84
N ILE A 349 -7.69 -5.09 -25.75
CA ILE A 349 -7.38 -4.04 -24.76
C ILE A 349 -7.00 -4.64 -23.40
N LEU A 350 -7.70 -5.71 -22.99
CA LEU A 350 -7.46 -6.48 -21.77
C LEU A 350 -7.13 -7.94 -22.09
N ASP A 351 -6.23 -8.53 -21.30
CA ASP A 351 -5.85 -9.94 -21.43
C ASP A 351 -6.95 -10.88 -20.90
N GLU A 352 -7.63 -10.47 -19.81
CA GLU A 352 -8.69 -11.23 -19.16
C GLU A 352 -9.72 -10.30 -18.50
N VAL A 353 -10.89 -10.84 -18.15
CA VAL A 353 -11.91 -10.07 -17.42
C VAL A 353 -11.42 -9.86 -15.98
N PRO A 354 -11.27 -8.62 -15.50
CA PRO A 354 -10.83 -8.34 -14.14
C PRO A 354 -11.72 -9.01 -13.09
N ILE A 355 -11.10 -9.77 -12.18
CA ILE A 355 -11.79 -10.47 -11.09
C ILE A 355 -11.71 -9.62 -9.81
N ASP A 356 -12.85 -9.43 -9.15
CA ASP A 356 -12.95 -8.75 -7.87
C ASP A 356 -12.19 -9.53 -6.77
N PRO A 357 -11.16 -8.94 -6.13
CA PRO A 357 -10.36 -9.62 -5.11
C PRO A 357 -11.17 -10.00 -3.87
N PHE A 358 -12.33 -9.37 -3.63
CA PHE A 358 -13.18 -9.67 -2.47
C PHE A 358 -14.09 -10.86 -2.71
N THR A 359 -14.65 -11.01 -3.93
CA THR A 359 -15.67 -12.04 -4.21
C THR A 359 -15.19 -13.20 -5.06
N GLY A 360 -14.07 -13.04 -5.78
CA GLY A 360 -13.60 -14.01 -6.77
C GLY A 360 -14.48 -14.10 -8.02
N LYS A 361 -15.39 -13.13 -8.21
CA LYS A 361 -16.25 -13.00 -9.41
C LYS A 361 -15.75 -11.85 -10.28
N PRO A 362 -16.16 -11.74 -11.56
CA PRO A 362 -15.88 -10.56 -12.36
C PRO A 362 -16.29 -9.26 -11.67
N LEU A 363 -15.55 -8.17 -11.88
CA LEU A 363 -15.96 -6.83 -11.42
C LEU A 363 -17.38 -6.50 -11.89
N THR A 364 -18.14 -5.79 -11.07
CA THR A 364 -19.48 -5.35 -11.46
C THR A 364 -19.38 -4.24 -12.49
N TYR A 365 -20.06 -4.42 -13.61
CA TYR A 365 -20.13 -3.47 -14.71
C TYR A 365 -21.58 -3.05 -14.95
N LYS A 366 -21.83 -1.74 -15.00
CA LYS A 366 -23.13 -1.17 -15.33
C LYS A 366 -22.93 -0.07 -16.37
N LEU A 367 -23.57 -0.22 -17.53
CA LEU A 367 -23.71 0.87 -18.49
C LEU A 367 -24.70 1.89 -17.91
N GLN A 368 -24.36 3.17 -17.97
CA GLN A 368 -25.21 4.28 -17.56
C GLN A 368 -25.42 5.23 -18.74
N ASP A 369 -26.42 6.10 -18.68
CA ASP A 369 -26.74 7.05 -19.76
C ASP A 369 -25.51 7.91 -20.11
N GLY A 370 -24.80 7.56 -21.19
CA GLY A 370 -23.58 8.24 -21.65
C GLY A 370 -22.27 7.79 -20.99
N GLY A 371 -22.33 6.88 -20.00
CA GLY A 371 -21.26 6.57 -19.06
C GLY A 371 -21.13 5.08 -18.69
N VAL A 372 -20.17 4.78 -17.80
CA VAL A 372 -19.97 3.43 -17.24
C VAL A 372 -19.66 3.51 -15.75
N LEU A 373 -20.20 2.55 -15.00
CA LEU A 373 -19.89 2.32 -13.60
C LEU A 373 -19.23 0.94 -13.46
N ILE A 374 -18.01 0.92 -12.93
CA ILE A 374 -17.21 -0.30 -12.71
C ILE A 374 -16.79 -0.34 -11.26
N TYR A 375 -17.11 -1.40 -10.54
CA TYR A 375 -16.80 -1.44 -9.11
C TYR A 375 -16.53 -2.84 -8.58
N SER A 376 -15.75 -2.87 -7.49
CA SER A 376 -15.68 -3.99 -6.56
C SER A 376 -16.67 -3.75 -5.44
N VAL A 377 -17.31 -4.82 -4.94
CA VAL A 377 -18.23 -4.75 -3.79
C VAL A 377 -17.49 -4.52 -2.47
N GLY A 378 -16.15 -4.45 -2.47
CA GLY A 378 -15.37 -4.11 -1.29
C GLY A 378 -15.50 -5.11 -0.13
N SER A 379 -15.07 -4.67 1.05
CA SER A 379 -14.90 -5.57 2.20
C SER A 379 -16.18 -5.99 2.92
N ASN A 380 -17.27 -5.23 2.73
CA ASN A 380 -18.60 -5.52 3.27
C ASN A 380 -19.31 -6.67 2.51
N GLU A 381 -18.86 -6.98 1.28
CA GLU A 381 -19.49 -7.89 0.31
C GLU A 381 -20.97 -7.63 0.05
N LYS A 382 -21.40 -6.40 0.27
CA LYS A 382 -22.75 -5.95 -0.04
C LYS A 382 -22.66 -5.07 -1.26
N ASP A 383 -23.53 -5.33 -2.23
CA ASP A 383 -23.64 -4.43 -3.38
C ASP A 383 -24.31 -3.12 -2.90
N ASP A 384 -23.50 -2.13 -2.54
CA ASP A 384 -23.95 -0.78 -2.21
C ASP A 384 -24.02 0.11 -3.46
N GLU A 385 -24.13 -0.51 -4.65
CA GLU A 385 -24.26 0.14 -5.96
C GLU A 385 -23.07 1.05 -6.31
N GLY A 386 -21.87 0.66 -5.85
CA GLY A 386 -20.64 1.44 -6.05
C GLY A 386 -20.49 2.62 -5.10
N ARG A 387 -21.27 2.70 -4.02
CA ARG A 387 -21.13 3.74 -2.99
C ARG A 387 -20.13 3.31 -1.92
N GLY A 388 -18.90 3.80 -2.03
CA GLY A 388 -17.87 3.66 -0.99
C GLY A 388 -17.79 4.84 -0.03
N THR A 389 -17.24 4.62 1.17
CA THR A 389 -16.70 5.68 2.01
C THR A 389 -15.17 5.63 2.00
N TYR A 390 -14.54 6.75 1.67
CA TYR A 390 -13.12 6.95 1.90
C TYR A 390 -12.99 7.69 3.24
N GLN A 391 -12.88 6.99 4.36
CA GLN A 391 -12.52 7.64 5.62
C GLN A 391 -11.32 6.92 6.22
N ILE A 392 -10.16 7.60 6.21
CA ILE A 392 -8.96 7.17 6.92
C ILE A 392 -8.81 8.05 8.15
N THR A 393 -9.19 7.56 9.32
CA THR A 393 -9.01 8.24 10.61
C THR A 393 -7.76 7.77 11.36
N GLN A 394 -7.17 6.61 11.01
CA GLN A 394 -5.95 6.05 11.61
C GLN A 394 -5.14 5.24 10.58
N LEU A 395 -3.82 5.07 10.82
CA LEU A 395 -2.90 4.29 9.97
C LEU A 395 -3.34 2.82 9.80
N VAL A 396 -4.11 2.31 10.76
CA VAL A 396 -4.70 0.96 10.77
C VAL A 396 -6.20 1.15 11.07
N MET A 397 -7.07 0.74 10.16
CA MET A 397 -8.53 0.74 10.35
C MET A 397 -9.11 -0.61 9.91
N GLU A 398 -10.11 -1.10 10.65
CA GLU A 398 -10.78 -2.39 10.41
C GLU A 398 -11.77 -2.40 9.23
N LYS A 399 -12.10 -1.25 8.60
CA LYS A 399 -13.16 -1.19 7.58
C LYS A 399 -12.83 -0.23 6.42
N ASP A 400 -12.87 -0.74 5.18
CA ASP A 400 -12.88 0.04 3.93
C ASP A 400 -14.08 -0.46 3.07
N ASP A 401 -15.04 0.42 2.74
CA ASP A 401 -16.28 0.08 2.00
C ASP A 401 -16.03 -0.09 0.46
N ASP A 402 -17.07 -0.18 -0.39
CA ASP A 402 -17.03 -0.38 -1.87
C ASP A 402 -16.04 0.55 -2.61
N TRP A 403 -15.48 0.10 -3.74
CA TRP A 403 -14.57 0.91 -4.59
C TRP A 403 -15.06 0.95 -6.03
N ALA A 404 -15.36 2.16 -6.52
CA ALA A 404 -15.94 2.37 -7.85
C ALA A 404 -15.13 3.34 -8.71
N TRP A 405 -15.00 3.00 -9.98
CA TRP A 405 -14.69 3.92 -11.08
C TRP A 405 -15.99 4.32 -11.78
N LYS A 406 -16.25 5.62 -11.89
CA LYS A 406 -17.47 6.17 -12.50
C LYS A 406 -17.14 7.20 -13.56
N GLU A 407 -17.66 6.99 -14.76
CA GLU A 407 -17.70 7.96 -15.84
C GLU A 407 -19.16 8.32 -16.11
N GLU A 408 -19.46 9.62 -16.19
CA GLU A 408 -20.77 10.18 -16.56
C GLU A 408 -20.75 10.67 -18.00
#